data_AF-A0A7S2KRB7-F1
#
_entry.id   AF-A0A7S2KRB7-F1
#
_cell.length_a   1.000
_cell.length_b   1.000
_cell.length_c   1.000
_cell.angle_alpha   90.00
_cell.angle_beta   90.00
_cell.angle_gamma   90.00
#
_symmetry.space_group_name_H-M   'P 1'
#
loop_
_entity.id
_entity.type
_entity.pdbx_description
1 polymer ?
#
loop_
_entity_poly.entity_id
_entity_poly.type
_entity_poly.pdbx_seq_one_letter_code
_entity_poly.pdbx_strand_id
1 'polypeptide(L)'
;LEAGGIADIVRCSILAEGPEDLLELLGQLQAPAMRRKGLELVAVKNQFGDSEDAHEYKDVRLTVVVQAPKGSRMLAEVQLVQRAYLNIRKHNSVLLAIEDGAFAAANKGARQSMNVAVDMTADGHAPMIKTRRIMCKGGGKAP
;
A
#
# COMPACT_ATOMS: atom_id res chain seq x y z
N LEU A 1 28.29 0.03 20.49
CA LEU A 1 27.82 1.35 20.03
C LEU A 1 26.61 1.12 19.14
N GLU A 2 25.42 1.07 19.74
CA GLU A 2 24.16 0.97 19.01
C GLU A 2 23.67 2.37 18.69
N ALA A 3 23.99 2.85 17.49
CA ALA A 3 23.21 3.92 16.90
C ALA A 3 21.91 3.26 16.40
N GLY A 4 20.77 3.59 17.02
CA GLY A 4 19.46 3.24 16.51
C GLY A 4 19.32 3.79 15.09
N GLY A 5 19.46 2.91 14.10
CA GLY A 5 19.33 3.26 12.69
C GLY A 5 17.87 3.38 12.30
N ILE A 6 17.52 4.44 11.58
CA ILE A 6 16.23 4.55 10.91
C ILE A 6 16.26 3.54 9.76
N ALA A 7 15.59 2.40 9.94
CA ALA A 7 15.58 1.30 8.96
C ALA A 7 14.62 1.52 7.78
N ASP A 8 13.79 2.58 7.81
CA ASP A 8 12.78 2.87 6.81
C ASP A 8 13.08 4.09 5.91
N ILE A 9 14.36 4.48 5.80
CA ILE A 9 14.82 5.51 4.83
C ILE A 9 14.39 5.11 3.41
N VAL A 10 14.44 3.81 3.11
CA VAL A 10 13.94 3.23 1.87
C VAL A 10 12.84 2.26 2.23
N ARG A 11 11.61 2.53 1.78
CA ARG A 11 10.45 1.64 1.97
C ARG A 11 9.81 1.32 0.63
N CYS A 12 9.45 0.05 0.43
CA CYS A 12 8.52 -0.35 -0.62
C CYS A 12 7.40 -1.22 -0.05
N SER A 13 6.29 -1.26 -0.78
CA SER A 13 5.17 -2.15 -0.45
C SER A 13 4.88 -3.06 -1.63
N ILE A 14 4.70 -4.34 -1.34
CA ILE A 14 4.25 -5.34 -2.30
C ILE A 14 2.81 -5.70 -1.92
N LEU A 15 1.92 -5.62 -2.90
CA LEU A 15 0.52 -5.95 -2.69
C LEU A 15 0.33 -7.46 -2.85
N ALA A 16 -0.29 -8.07 -1.85
CA ALA A 16 -0.79 -9.43 -1.92
C ALA A 16 -2.31 -9.40 -2.15
N GLU A 17 -2.84 -10.29 -2.98
CA GLU A 17 -4.29 -10.40 -3.19
C GLU A 17 -5.01 -11.07 -2.01
N GLY A 18 -4.33 -12.00 -1.33
CA GLY A 18 -4.87 -12.73 -0.18
C GLY A 18 -3.78 -13.23 0.78
N PRO A 19 -4.17 -13.92 1.86
CA PRO A 19 -3.25 -14.48 2.84
C PRO A 19 -2.26 -15.49 2.25
N GLU A 20 -2.70 -16.34 1.32
CA GLU A 20 -1.89 -17.37 0.69
C GLU A 20 -0.78 -16.77 -0.18
N ASP A 21 -1.14 -15.76 -0.97
CA ASP A 21 -0.20 -14.98 -1.78
C ASP A 21 0.81 -14.24 -0.89
N LEU A 22 0.35 -13.70 0.24
CA LEU A 22 1.23 -13.08 1.23
C LEU A 22 2.26 -14.08 1.79
N LEU A 23 1.83 -15.30 2.11
CA LEU A 23 2.70 -16.39 2.58
C LEU A 23 3.70 -16.82 1.51
N GLU A 24 3.25 -16.93 0.26
CA GLU A 24 4.11 -17.26 -0.87
C GLU A 24 5.21 -16.20 -1.04
N LEU A 25 4.83 -14.92 -1.09
CA LEU A 25 5.75 -13.79 -1.21
C LEU A 25 6.75 -13.76 -0.04
N LEU A 26 6.29 -14.03 1.19
CA LEU A 26 7.17 -14.13 2.35
C LEU A 26 8.20 -15.26 2.17
N GLY A 27 7.77 -16.44 1.75
CA GLY A 27 8.66 -17.58 1.49
C GLY A 27 9.69 -17.28 0.40
N GLN A 28 9.28 -16.60 -0.68
CA GLN A 28 10.18 -16.16 -1.76
C GLN A 28 11.23 -15.16 -1.24
N LEU A 29 10.85 -14.22 -0.38
CA LEU A 29 11.76 -13.22 0.20
C LEU A 29 12.71 -13.81 1.25
N GLN A 30 12.31 -14.87 1.95
CA GLN A 30 13.15 -15.61 2.88
C GLN A 30 14.10 -16.59 2.17
N ALA A 31 13.89 -16.87 0.89
CA ALA A 31 14.65 -17.86 0.15
C ALA A 31 16.16 -17.51 0.10
N PRO A 32 17.06 -18.50 0.27
CA PRO A 32 18.52 -18.28 0.24
C PRO A 32 19.03 -17.61 -1.05
N ALA A 33 18.29 -17.75 -2.16
CA ALA A 33 18.60 -17.14 -3.44
C ALA A 33 18.61 -15.61 -3.38
N MET A 34 17.88 -14.99 -2.44
CA MET A 34 17.84 -13.54 -2.28
C MET A 34 19.17 -12.97 -1.76
N ARG A 35 19.85 -13.70 -0.85
CA ARG A 35 21.19 -13.34 -0.37
C ARG A 35 22.20 -13.23 -1.50
N ARG A 36 22.11 -14.14 -2.49
CA ARG A 36 22.98 -14.13 -3.68
C ARG A 36 22.74 -12.95 -4.61
N LYS A 37 21.58 -12.29 -4.50
CA LYS A 37 21.21 -11.09 -5.29
C LYS A 37 21.52 -9.79 -4.56
N GLY A 38 22.27 -9.82 -3.45
CA GLY A 38 22.61 -8.63 -2.66
C GLY A 38 21.47 -8.14 -1.76
N LEU A 39 20.49 -9.02 -1.47
CA LEU A 39 19.40 -8.77 -0.53
C LEU A 39 19.53 -9.70 0.66
N GLU A 40 19.83 -9.14 1.83
CA GLU A 40 19.96 -9.90 3.07
C GLU A 40 18.81 -9.57 4.02
N LEU A 41 18.00 -10.57 4.35
CA LEU A 41 16.92 -10.42 5.33
C LEU A 41 17.49 -10.32 6.75
N VAL A 42 17.17 -9.24 7.45
CA VAL A 42 17.62 -8.95 8.82
C VAL A 42 16.55 -9.28 9.85
N ALA A 43 15.31 -8.89 9.57
CA ALA A 43 14.20 -9.07 10.52
C ALA A 43 12.87 -9.25 9.78
N VAL A 44 11.98 -10.01 10.40
CA VAL A 44 10.56 -10.13 10.02
C VAL A 44 9.74 -9.68 11.23
N LYS A 45 8.80 -8.76 11.00
CA LYS A 45 7.87 -8.24 11.99
C LYS A 45 6.44 -8.54 11.56
N ASN A 46 5.56 -8.74 12.53
CA ASN A 46 4.19 -9.23 12.32
C ASN A 46 4.18 -10.57 11.59
N GLN A 47 5.13 -11.46 11.94
CA GLN A 47 5.14 -12.83 11.42
C GLN A 47 3.90 -13.57 11.93
N PHE A 48 3.57 -14.67 11.24
CA PHE A 48 2.52 -15.64 11.58
C PHE A 48 2.72 -16.38 12.93
N GLY A 49 3.35 -15.74 13.91
CA GLY A 49 4.03 -16.39 15.03
C GLY A 49 3.13 -17.18 15.96
N ASP A 50 1.86 -16.80 16.11
CA ASP A 50 0.99 -17.33 17.17
C ASP A 50 -0.40 -17.76 16.71
N SER A 51 -0.71 -17.65 15.40
CA SER A 51 -2.05 -17.98 14.89
C SER A 51 -1.99 -19.04 13.81
N GLU A 52 -2.84 -20.06 13.97
CA GLU A 52 -3.06 -21.11 12.98
C GLU A 52 -3.92 -20.61 11.80
N ASP A 53 -4.56 -19.45 11.94
CA ASP A 53 -5.40 -18.84 10.90
C ASP A 53 -4.62 -17.78 10.10
N ALA A 54 -4.38 -18.06 8.82
CA ALA A 54 -3.73 -17.13 7.91
C ALA A 54 -4.54 -15.84 7.70
N HIS A 55 -5.86 -15.85 7.89
CA HIS A 55 -6.74 -14.70 7.71
C HIS A 55 -6.62 -13.64 8.82
N GLU A 56 -6.01 -13.96 9.96
CA GLU A 56 -5.77 -13.00 11.04
C GLU A 56 -4.68 -11.97 10.67
N TYR A 57 -3.92 -12.24 9.62
CA TYR A 57 -2.80 -11.39 9.21
C TYR A 57 -3.23 -10.41 8.12
N LYS A 58 -2.79 -9.16 8.29
CA LYS A 58 -3.08 -8.04 7.38
C LYS A 58 -1.86 -7.55 6.62
N ASP A 59 -0.69 -7.59 7.25
CA ASP A 59 0.58 -7.13 6.71
C ASP A 59 1.78 -7.77 7.42
N VAL A 60 2.84 -8.06 6.66
CA VAL A 60 4.15 -8.51 7.17
C VAL A 60 5.20 -7.48 6.78
N ARG A 61 6.09 -7.15 7.71
CA ARG A 61 7.19 -6.19 7.46
C ARG A 61 8.52 -6.90 7.52
N LEU A 62 9.33 -6.72 6.48
CA LEU A 62 10.66 -7.27 6.38
C LEU A 62 11.67 -6.12 6.40
N THR A 63 12.67 -6.22 7.26
CA THR A 63 13.87 -5.37 7.18
C THR A 63 14.92 -6.11 6.39
N VAL A 64 15.36 -5.51 5.28
CA VAL A 64 16.39 -6.08 4.39
C VAL A 64 17.58 -5.14 4.27
N VAL A 65 18.78 -5.70 4.17
CA VAL A 65 19.97 -4.99 3.71
C VAL A 65 20.05 -5.14 2.20
N VAL A 66 20.06 -4.01 1.51
CA VAL A 66 20.22 -3.92 0.05
C VAL A 66 21.62 -3.44 -0.25
N GLN A 67 22.33 -4.15 -1.13
CA GLN A 67 23.62 -3.71 -1.67
C GLN A 67 23.39 -2.90 -2.95
N ALA A 68 23.76 -1.62 -2.93
CA ALA A 68 23.75 -0.78 -4.13
C ALA A 68 24.90 -1.17 -5.09
N PRO A 69 24.79 -0.86 -6.40
CA PRO A 69 25.81 -1.22 -7.39
C PRO A 69 27.23 -0.71 -7.07
N LYS A 70 27.35 0.40 -6.32
CA LYS A 70 28.62 1.00 -5.90
C LYS A 70 29.16 0.43 -4.57
N GLY A 71 28.58 -0.65 -4.05
CA GLY A 71 29.03 -1.36 -2.86
C GLY A 71 28.49 -0.85 -1.53
N SER A 72 27.77 0.29 -1.50
CA SER A 72 27.12 0.78 -0.28
C SER A 72 25.97 -0.14 0.13
N ARG A 73 25.89 -0.47 1.43
CA ARG A 73 24.79 -1.24 2.01
C ARG A 73 23.81 -0.29 2.71
N MET A 74 22.52 -0.51 2.50
CA MET A 74 21.46 0.27 3.15
C MET A 74 20.40 -0.65 3.72
N LEU A 75 19.79 -0.24 4.82
CA LEU A 75 18.57 -0.87 5.32
C LEU A 75 17.38 -0.36 4.53
N ALA A 76 16.50 -1.27 4.14
CA ALA A 76 15.22 -0.98 3.55
C ALA A 76 14.12 -1.79 4.24
N GLU A 77 12.92 -1.21 4.30
CA GLU A 77 11.72 -1.90 4.74
C GLU A 77 10.90 -2.35 3.54
N VAL A 78 10.62 -3.65 3.44
CA VAL A 78 9.67 -4.22 2.49
C VAL A 78 8.41 -4.58 3.26
N GLN A 79 7.29 -4.01 2.87
CA GLN A 79 6.00 -4.33 3.50
C GLN A 79 5.14 -5.16 2.55
N LEU A 80 4.80 -6.37 2.95
CA LEU A 80 3.78 -7.18 2.29
C LEU A 80 2.43 -6.78 2.86
N VAL A 81 1.51 -6.30 2.04
CA VAL A 81 0.19 -5.82 2.50
C VAL A 81 -0.90 -6.43 1.64
N GLN A 82 -1.94 -6.95 2.28
CA GLN A 82 -3.13 -7.37 1.55
C GLN A 82 -3.87 -6.16 0.97
N ARG A 83 -4.23 -6.24 -0.31
CA ARG A 83 -4.91 -5.17 -1.05
C ARG A 83 -6.19 -4.71 -0.34
N ALA A 84 -7.01 -5.66 0.13
CA ALA A 84 -8.25 -5.37 0.84
C ALA A 84 -8.00 -4.50 2.09
N TYR A 85 -7.01 -4.88 2.91
CA TYR A 85 -6.66 -4.13 4.13
C TYR A 85 -6.04 -2.76 3.83
N LEU A 86 -5.27 -2.63 2.75
CA LEU A 86 -4.77 -1.33 2.32
C LEU A 86 -5.94 -0.39 1.95
N ASN A 87 -6.95 -0.91 1.25
CA ASN A 87 -8.13 -0.14 0.88
C ASN A 87 -8.96 0.26 2.11
N ILE A 88 -9.17 -0.67 3.04
CA ILE A 88 -9.85 -0.39 4.32
C ILE A 88 -9.11 0.71 5.09
N ARG A 89 -7.77 0.65 5.20
CA ARG A 89 -6.98 1.69 5.86
C ARG A 89 -7.13 3.06 5.20
N LYS A 90 -7.14 3.12 3.86
CA LYS A 90 -7.38 4.37 3.12
C LYS A 90 -8.76 4.93 3.43
N HIS A 91 -9.80 4.10 3.44
CA HIS A 91 -11.15 4.54 3.75
C HIS A 91 -11.29 5.00 5.20
N ASN A 92 -10.76 4.24 6.17
CA ASN A 92 -10.77 4.63 7.57
C ASN A 92 -10.03 5.96 7.81
N SER A 93 -8.89 6.18 7.13
CA SER A 93 -8.18 7.45 7.22
C SER A 93 -9.01 8.65 6.73
N VAL A 94 -9.84 8.47 5.70
CA VAL A 94 -10.75 9.52 5.21
C VAL A 94 -11.89 9.75 6.19
N LEU A 95 -12.47 8.67 6.73
CA LEU A 95 -13.57 8.76 7.70
C LEU A 95 -13.13 9.45 9.00
N LEU A 96 -12.00 9.05 9.57
CA LEU A 96 -11.43 9.69 10.77
C LEU A 96 -11.16 11.19 10.52
N ALA A 97 -10.61 11.54 9.35
CA ALA A 97 -10.40 12.95 9.02
C ALA A 97 -11.71 13.76 8.91
N ILE A 98 -12.84 13.12 8.60
CA ILE A 98 -14.17 13.76 8.64
C ILE A 98 -14.64 13.93 10.07
N GLU A 99 -14.51 12.89 10.90
CA GLU A 99 -14.88 12.91 12.32
C GLU A 99 -14.10 13.97 13.10
N ASP A 100 -12.82 14.14 12.78
CA ASP A 100 -11.94 15.16 13.37
C ASP A 100 -12.18 16.59 12.84
N GLY A 101 -13.13 16.77 11.90
CA GLY A 101 -13.40 18.05 11.25
C GLY A 101 -12.32 18.50 10.25
N ALA A 102 -11.35 17.64 9.93
CA ALA A 102 -10.26 17.89 8.98
C ALA A 102 -10.69 17.67 7.52
N PHE A 103 -11.80 18.30 7.11
CA PHE A 103 -12.43 18.11 5.79
C PHE A 103 -11.50 18.36 4.59
N ALA A 104 -10.53 19.27 4.71
CA ALA A 104 -9.55 19.53 3.66
C ALA A 104 -8.65 18.29 3.41
N ALA A 105 -8.22 17.62 4.48
CA ALA A 105 -7.44 16.39 4.40
C ALA A 105 -8.29 15.22 3.87
N ALA A 106 -9.53 15.09 4.35
CA ALA A 106 -10.47 14.08 3.85
C ALA A 106 -10.75 14.23 2.35
N ASN A 107 -11.03 15.45 1.88
CA ASN A 107 -11.28 15.72 0.47
C ASN A 107 -10.05 15.43 -0.42
N LYS A 108 -8.85 15.75 0.08
CA LYS A 108 -7.60 15.42 -0.62
C LYS A 108 -7.40 13.91 -0.71
N GLY A 109 -7.59 13.18 0.39
CA GLY A 109 -7.49 11.72 0.43
C GLY A 109 -8.50 11.04 -0.49
N ALA A 110 -9.76 11.49 -0.47
CA ALA A 110 -10.82 10.97 -1.33
C ALA A 110 -10.47 11.10 -2.83
N ARG A 111 -9.97 12.27 -3.26
CA ARG A 111 -9.54 12.50 -4.65
C ARG A 111 -8.38 11.59 -5.06
N GLN A 112 -7.42 11.37 -4.18
CA GLN A 112 -6.29 10.48 -4.44
C GLN A 112 -6.74 9.02 -4.57
N SER A 113 -7.74 8.58 -3.80
CA SER A 113 -8.32 7.24 -3.95
C SER A 113 -9.18 7.05 -5.20
N MET A 114 -9.85 8.10 -5.69
CA MET A 114 -10.71 8.04 -6.88
C MET A 114 -9.93 7.97 -8.20
N ASN A 115 -8.66 8.39 -8.20
CA ASN A 115 -7.81 8.35 -9.41
C ASN A 115 -7.18 6.97 -9.68
N VAL A 116 -7.49 5.93 -8.88
CA VAL A 116 -6.87 4.59 -9.00
C VAL A 116 -7.77 3.56 -9.72
N ALA A 117 -8.95 3.97 -10.23
CA ALA A 117 -9.85 3.07 -10.95
C ALA A 117 -10.11 3.52 -12.39
N VAL A 118 -9.08 3.41 -13.25
CA VAL A 118 -9.29 3.21 -14.70
C VAL A 118 -8.22 2.23 -15.17
N ASP A 119 -8.44 0.94 -14.92
CA ASP A 119 -7.77 -0.09 -15.72
C ASP A 119 -8.30 0.05 -17.15
N MET A 120 -7.41 0.43 -18.07
CA MET A 120 -7.68 0.38 -19.49
C MET A 120 -7.75 -1.11 -19.86
N THR A 121 -8.96 -1.66 -19.92
CA THR A 121 -9.19 -2.95 -20.60
C THR A 121 -8.65 -2.84 -22.01
N ALA A 122 -7.75 -3.73 -22.39
CA ALA A 122 -6.99 -3.74 -23.65
C ALA A 122 -7.82 -3.93 -24.93
N ASP A 123 -9.15 -3.77 -24.87
CA ASP A 123 -10.06 -3.96 -25.99
C ASP A 123 -10.83 -2.67 -26.30
N GLY A 124 -10.13 -1.63 -26.75
CA GLY A 124 -10.58 -0.64 -27.75
C GLY A 124 -11.94 0.06 -27.59
N HIS A 125 -12.67 -0.07 -26.48
CA HIS A 125 -13.95 0.58 -26.24
C HIS A 125 -13.76 1.61 -25.15
N ALA A 126 -13.94 2.89 -25.52
CA ALA A 126 -13.82 4.00 -24.61
C ALA A 126 -14.69 3.77 -23.36
N PRO A 127 -14.16 4.01 -22.15
CA PRO A 127 -14.97 3.94 -20.94
C PRO A 127 -16.06 5.00 -21.05
N MET A 128 -17.31 4.54 -21.18
CA MET A 128 -18.46 5.40 -21.26
C MET A 128 -18.70 5.98 -19.86
N ILE A 129 -18.07 7.11 -19.56
CA ILE A 129 -18.34 7.91 -18.36
C ILE A 129 -19.80 8.36 -18.47
N LYS A 130 -20.73 7.61 -17.84
CA LYS A 130 -22.07 8.11 -17.56
C LYS A 130 -21.95 9.19 -16.50
N THR A 131 -21.51 10.36 -16.93
CA THR A 131 -21.62 11.59 -16.17
C THR A 131 -23.11 11.84 -16.02
N ARG A 132 -23.71 11.46 -14.89
CA ARG A 132 -24.99 12.06 -14.49
C ARG A 132 -24.68 13.53 -14.27
N ARG A 133 -24.98 14.35 -15.28
CA ARG A 133 -25.13 15.80 -15.12
C ARG A 133 -26.12 16.01 -13.98
N ILE A 134 -25.63 16.29 -12.79
CA ILE A 134 -26.41 17.03 -11.81
C ILE A 134 -26.48 18.43 -12.39
N MET A 135 -27.59 18.74 -13.07
CA MET A 135 -27.90 20.10 -13.46
C MET A 135 -28.18 20.89 -12.18
N CYS A 136 -27.19 21.62 -11.69
CA CYS A 136 -27.44 22.76 -10.83
C CYS A 136 -28.21 23.80 -11.67
N LYS A 137 -29.54 23.79 -11.59
CA LYS A 137 -30.34 24.95 -12.00
C LYS A 137 -30.15 26.03 -10.95
N GLY A 138 -29.23 26.95 -11.21
CA GLY A 138 -29.07 28.17 -10.44
C GLY A 138 -28.71 29.35 -11.34
N GLY A 139 -29.63 30.30 -11.46
CA GLY A 139 -29.29 31.73 -11.62
C GLY A 139 -29.54 32.37 -12.99
N GLY A 140 -30.62 33.16 -13.08
CA GLY A 140 -30.88 34.20 -14.08
C GLY A 140 -32.39 34.31 -14.36
N LYS A 141 -33.12 35.37 -14.02
CA LYS A 141 -32.80 36.81 -13.89
C LYS A 141 -33.63 37.44 -12.77
N ALA A 142 -33.06 38.43 -12.09
CA ALA A 142 -33.82 39.48 -11.42
C ALA A 142 -34.45 40.41 -12.47
N PRO A 143 -35.71 40.83 -12.30
CA PRO A 143 -36.15 42.20 -12.54
C PRO A 143 -36.05 43.04 -11.27
#